data_AF-A0A520LCF4-F1
#
_entry.id   AF-A0A520LCF4-F1
#
_cell.length_a   1.000
_cell.length_b   1.000
_cell.length_c   1.000
_cell.angle_alpha   90.00
_cell.angle_beta   90.00
_cell.angle_gamma   90.00
#
_symmetry.space_group_name_H-M   'P 1'
#
loop_
_entity.id
_entity.type
_entity.pdbx_description
1 polymer ?
#
loop_
_entity_poly.entity_id
_entity_poly.type
_entity_poly.pdbx_seq_one_letter_code
_entity_poly.pdbx_strand_id
1 'polypeptide(L)'
;MRFKTIMAPNPTPYKIDGVKRRTPNSFPWVTVFFAVSALVLGITILTPIPEKIRRRLGLERKVTPPSRKDAPKPDVIYKDRVVEKKILVRPPYYEVKKGTDVSKTSRGFDYKYEIQEKAGRSASSERETDGTYEASLTFSIVRPEAARRLDELIKQNPDLPQILPGLENLVEKSRVSPFFKNLYDNKKSRLKLYANRFDRVLTKRNYFDCETMLELEHSQSKRKVFLFQTDMDVVSD
;
A
#
# COMPACT_ATOMS: atom_id res chain seq x y z
N MET A 1 19.82 -29.41 55.33
CA MET A 1 19.92 -27.98 54.97
C MET A 1 20.48 -27.83 53.56
N ARG A 2 19.65 -27.40 52.60
CA ARG A 2 20.10 -26.85 51.31
C ARG A 2 19.10 -25.74 50.94
N PHE A 3 19.56 -24.50 51.00
CA PHE A 3 18.76 -23.32 50.64
C PHE A 3 18.64 -23.25 49.12
N LYS A 4 17.40 -23.09 48.64
CA LYS A 4 17.06 -22.92 47.23
C LYS A 4 16.92 -21.42 46.98
N THR A 5 17.93 -20.81 46.37
CA THR A 5 17.89 -19.40 45.99
C THR A 5 16.98 -19.24 44.77
N ILE A 6 15.87 -18.53 44.93
CA ILE A 6 14.97 -18.14 43.83
C ILE A 6 15.47 -16.78 43.34
N MET A 7 15.99 -16.71 42.12
CA MET A 7 16.32 -15.45 41.44
C MET A 7 15.03 -14.72 41.07
N ALA A 8 14.98 -13.43 41.38
CA ALA A 8 13.92 -12.52 40.97
C ALA A 8 14.05 -12.16 39.47
N PRO A 9 12.94 -11.91 38.75
CA PRO A 9 12.98 -11.49 37.35
C PRO A 9 13.45 -10.03 37.22
N ASN A 10 14.34 -9.76 36.25
CA ASN A 10 14.84 -8.43 35.93
C ASN A 10 13.71 -7.47 35.48
N PRO A 11 13.69 -6.21 35.94
CA PRO A 11 12.70 -5.23 35.50
C PRO A 11 12.97 -4.77 34.07
N THR A 12 11.95 -4.86 33.21
CA THR A 12 11.96 -4.33 31.85
C THR A 12 12.04 -2.79 31.85
N PRO A 13 12.91 -2.15 31.05
CA PRO A 13 13.22 -0.71 31.13
C PRO A 13 12.17 0.25 30.52
N TYR A 14 10.92 -0.20 30.31
CA TYR A 14 9.89 0.59 29.60
C TYR A 14 8.52 0.63 30.28
N LYS A 15 8.45 0.40 31.60
CA LYS A 15 7.25 0.72 32.37
C LYS A 15 7.39 2.10 33.01
N ILE A 16 6.70 3.06 32.43
CA ILE A 16 6.46 4.38 33.04
C ILE A 16 5.40 4.16 34.12
N ASP A 17 5.82 4.05 35.38
CA ASP A 17 4.93 4.12 36.53
C ASP A 17 4.43 5.55 36.68
N GLY A 18 3.11 5.76 36.56
CA GLY A 18 2.51 7.06 36.87
C GLY A 18 1.13 7.38 36.28
N VAL A 19 0.66 6.69 35.24
CA VAL A 19 -0.64 7.03 34.64
C VAL A 19 -1.76 6.12 35.17
N LYS A 20 -2.42 6.54 36.25
CA LYS A 20 -3.74 6.00 36.63
C LYS A 20 -4.74 6.35 35.52
N ARG A 21 -5.02 5.40 34.62
CA ARG A 21 -6.08 5.55 33.63
C ARG A 21 -7.42 5.67 34.35
N ARG A 22 -8.03 6.86 34.30
CA ARG A 22 -9.46 7.02 34.61
C ARG A 22 -10.24 6.35 33.47
N THR A 23 -10.87 5.22 33.76
CA THR A 23 -11.88 4.64 32.85
C THR A 23 -13.13 5.51 32.94
N PRO A 24 -13.57 6.18 31.85
CA PRO A 24 -14.89 6.81 31.88
C PRO A 24 -15.93 5.68 31.85
N ASN A 25 -16.80 5.64 32.87
CA ASN A 25 -18.02 4.84 32.82
C ASN A 25 -18.93 5.43 31.73
N SER A 26 -18.73 5.04 30.48
CA SER A 26 -19.68 5.37 29.41
C SER A 26 -20.86 4.41 29.51
N PHE A 27 -22.04 4.98 29.76
CA PHE A 27 -23.31 4.25 29.70
C PHE A 27 -23.42 3.52 28.33
N PRO A 28 -23.80 2.23 28.28
CA PRO A 28 -23.59 1.39 27.11
C PRO A 28 -24.70 1.60 26.07
N TRP A 29 -24.73 2.78 25.46
CA TRP A 29 -25.72 3.14 24.43
C TRP A 29 -25.80 2.15 23.27
N VAL A 30 -24.69 1.50 22.93
CA VAL A 30 -24.64 0.47 21.88
C VAL A 30 -25.45 -0.76 22.27
N THR A 31 -25.36 -1.24 23.52
CA THR A 31 -26.13 -2.42 23.95
C THR A 31 -27.62 -2.10 24.07
N VAL A 32 -27.98 -0.89 24.50
CA VAL A 32 -29.37 -0.42 24.52
C VAL A 32 -29.94 -0.32 23.10
N PHE A 33 -29.17 0.22 22.14
CA PHE A 33 -29.59 0.29 20.74
C PHE A 33 -29.89 -1.09 20.14
N PHE A 34 -29.00 -2.08 20.37
CA PHE A 34 -29.23 -3.45 19.92
C PHE A 34 -30.44 -4.09 20.61
N ALA A 35 -30.63 -3.87 21.92
CA ALA A 35 -31.79 -4.40 22.64
C ALA A 35 -33.13 -3.85 22.11
N VAL A 36 -33.20 -2.54 21.82
CA VAL A 36 -34.41 -1.92 21.24
C VAL A 36 -34.65 -2.42 19.81
N SER A 37 -33.60 -2.55 19.00
CA SER A 37 -33.73 -3.05 17.62
C SER A 37 -34.25 -4.50 17.56
N ALA A 38 -33.79 -5.36 18.47
CA ALA A 38 -34.25 -6.75 18.58
C ALA A 38 -35.73 -6.83 18.97
N LEU A 39 -36.19 -5.94 19.85
CA LEU A 39 -37.59 -5.88 20.29
C LEU A 39 -38.51 -5.43 19.15
N VAL A 40 -38.10 -4.44 18.35
CA VAL A 40 -38.85 -3.99 17.16
C VAL A 40 -38.94 -5.12 16.12
N LEU A 41 -37.83 -5.80 15.83
CA LEU A 41 -37.83 -6.94 14.89
C LEU A 41 -38.71 -8.08 15.39
N GLY A 42 -38.70 -8.39 16.69
CA GLY A 42 -39.58 -9.40 17.29
C GLY A 42 -41.07 -9.10 17.10
N ILE A 43 -41.47 -7.82 17.25
CA ILE A 43 -42.87 -7.39 17.02
C ILE A 43 -43.27 -7.57 15.54
N THR A 44 -42.36 -7.34 14.59
CA THR A 44 -42.68 -7.52 13.17
C THR A 44 -42.88 -8.98 12.77
N ILE A 45 -42.28 -9.94 13.47
CA ILE A 45 -42.40 -11.38 13.14
C ILE A 45 -43.67 -11.99 13.75
N LEU A 46 -44.10 -11.55 14.95
CA LEU A 46 -45.28 -12.10 15.63
C LEU A 46 -46.61 -11.42 15.29
N THR A 47 -46.62 -10.33 14.53
CA THR A 47 -47.84 -9.61 14.14
C THR A 47 -48.22 -9.89 12.68
N PRO A 48 -49.49 -9.71 12.26
CA PRO A 48 -49.92 -9.93 10.88
C PRO A 48 -49.45 -8.85 9.88
N ILE A 49 -48.47 -8.02 10.26
CA ILE A 49 -47.93 -6.92 9.46
C ILE A 49 -47.14 -7.41 8.22
N PRO A 50 -46.33 -8.48 8.27
CA PRO A 50 -45.61 -9.00 7.10
C PRO A 50 -46.57 -9.45 6.00
N GLU A 51 -47.71 -10.03 6.38
CA GLU A 51 -48.72 -10.53 5.44
C GLU A 51 -49.42 -9.37 4.72
N LYS A 52 -49.72 -8.26 5.42
CA LYS A 52 -50.24 -7.04 4.82
C LYS A 52 -49.26 -6.39 3.83
N ILE A 53 -47.97 -6.37 4.16
CA ILE A 53 -46.92 -5.85 3.26
C ILE A 53 -46.80 -6.73 2.02
N ARG A 54 -46.82 -8.06 2.18
CA ARG A 54 -46.72 -9.03 1.08
C ARG A 54 -47.90 -8.96 0.10
N ARG A 55 -49.12 -8.69 0.59
CA ARG A 55 -50.30 -8.41 -0.24
C ARG A 55 -50.19 -7.08 -0.99
N ARG A 56 -49.66 -6.01 -0.37
CA ARG A 56 -49.42 -4.73 -1.06
C ARG A 56 -48.33 -4.81 -2.14
N LEU A 57 -47.36 -5.70 -1.96
CA LEU A 57 -46.26 -5.92 -2.91
C LEU A 57 -46.57 -6.95 -4.01
N GLY A 58 -47.78 -7.50 -4.05
CA GLY A 58 -48.22 -8.41 -5.14
C GLY A 58 -47.45 -9.73 -5.22
N LEU A 59 -46.79 -10.15 -4.14
CA LEU A 59 -45.95 -11.36 -4.08
C LEU A 59 -46.76 -12.65 -3.81
N GLU A 60 -47.90 -12.78 -4.48
CA GLU A 60 -48.77 -13.96 -4.44
C GLU A 60 -48.13 -15.09 -5.28
N ARG A 61 -47.75 -16.18 -4.62
CA ARG A 61 -47.18 -17.36 -5.29
C ARG A 61 -48.32 -18.15 -5.92
N LYS A 62 -48.53 -18.03 -7.24
CA LYS A 62 -49.46 -18.91 -7.98
C LYS A 62 -49.03 -20.36 -7.82
N VAL A 63 -49.88 -21.16 -7.18
CA VAL A 63 -49.75 -22.62 -7.14
C VAL A 63 -50.38 -23.19 -8.40
N THR A 64 -49.59 -23.78 -9.28
CA THR A 64 -50.06 -24.52 -10.45
C THR A 64 -50.50 -25.93 -10.04
N PRO A 65 -51.70 -26.42 -10.42
CA PRO A 65 -52.12 -27.78 -10.12
C PRO A 65 -51.33 -28.83 -10.94
N PRO A 66 -51.24 -30.09 -10.47
CA PRO A 66 -50.37 -31.10 -11.06
C PRO A 66 -50.83 -31.48 -12.47
N SER A 67 -49.89 -31.38 -13.42
CA SER A 67 -50.10 -31.75 -14.82
C SER A 67 -50.35 -33.24 -14.99
N ARG A 68 -51.30 -33.55 -15.88
CA ARG A 68 -51.80 -34.87 -16.28
C ARG A 68 -50.65 -35.69 -16.92
N LYS A 69 -50.60 -36.99 -16.61
CA LYS A 69 -49.59 -37.93 -17.17
C LYS A 69 -49.78 -38.05 -18.68
N ASP A 70 -48.80 -37.60 -19.46
CA ASP A 70 -48.72 -37.85 -20.89
C ASP A 70 -48.08 -39.23 -21.18
N ALA A 71 -48.58 -39.86 -22.24
CA ALA A 71 -48.20 -41.18 -22.77
C ALA A 71 -46.68 -41.32 -23.06
N PRO A 72 -46.13 -42.56 -23.10
CA PRO A 72 -44.70 -42.77 -23.29
C PRO A 72 -44.25 -42.25 -24.66
N LYS A 73 -43.37 -41.24 -24.64
CA LYS A 73 -42.65 -40.76 -25.81
C LYS A 73 -41.64 -41.83 -26.25
N PRO A 74 -41.46 -42.08 -27.55
CA PRO A 74 -40.51 -43.08 -28.04
C PRO A 74 -39.09 -42.71 -27.59
N ASP A 75 -38.33 -43.73 -27.17
CA ASP A 75 -36.94 -43.59 -26.75
C ASP A 75 -36.09 -43.04 -27.91
N VAL A 76 -35.90 -41.72 -27.89
CA VAL A 76 -34.88 -41.07 -28.71
C VAL A 76 -33.56 -41.44 -28.07
N ILE A 77 -32.79 -42.32 -28.72
CA ILE A 77 -31.41 -42.62 -28.34
C ILE A 77 -30.63 -41.31 -28.52
N TYR A 78 -30.42 -40.57 -27.43
CA TYR A 78 -29.50 -39.46 -27.41
C TYR A 78 -28.10 -40.03 -27.59
N LYS A 79 -27.56 -39.95 -28.81
CA LYS A 79 -26.11 -39.93 -28.96
C LYS A 79 -25.65 -38.67 -28.25
N ASP A 80 -25.15 -38.84 -27.03
CA ASP A 80 -24.41 -37.80 -26.33
C ASP A 80 -23.30 -37.34 -27.27
N ARG A 81 -23.53 -36.22 -27.97
CA ARG A 81 -22.44 -35.48 -28.57
C ARG A 81 -21.66 -34.96 -27.38
N VAL A 82 -20.61 -35.67 -27.02
CA VAL A 82 -19.50 -35.13 -26.23
C VAL A 82 -18.94 -33.98 -27.05
N VAL A 83 -19.52 -32.79 -26.87
CA VAL A 83 -18.90 -31.57 -27.32
C VAL A 83 -17.72 -31.40 -26.37
N GLU A 84 -16.55 -31.84 -26.82
CA GLU A 84 -15.28 -31.53 -26.17
C GLU A 84 -15.14 -30.01 -26.14
N LYS A 85 -15.66 -29.39 -25.09
CA LYS A 85 -15.36 -28.01 -24.77
C LYS A 85 -13.90 -28.03 -24.37
N LYS A 86 -13.00 -27.76 -25.32
CA LYS A 86 -11.61 -27.43 -25.05
C LYS A 86 -11.61 -26.22 -24.13
N ILE A 87 -11.53 -26.47 -22.84
CA ILE A 87 -11.24 -25.43 -21.85
C ILE A 87 -9.81 -25.02 -22.16
N LEU A 88 -9.64 -23.86 -22.81
CA LEU A 88 -8.36 -23.17 -22.81
C LEU A 88 -8.11 -22.78 -21.35
N VAL A 89 -7.51 -23.69 -20.60
CA VAL A 89 -6.95 -23.39 -19.28
C VAL A 89 -5.89 -22.34 -19.56
N ARG A 90 -6.24 -21.07 -19.31
CA ARG A 90 -5.23 -20.01 -19.28
C ARG A 90 -4.19 -20.48 -18.27
N PRO A 91 -2.90 -20.57 -18.63
CA PRO A 91 -1.89 -21.01 -17.69
C PRO A 91 -2.04 -20.16 -16.41
N PRO A 92 -2.12 -20.78 -15.22
CA PRO A 92 -1.91 -20.02 -14.00
C PRO A 92 -0.49 -19.50 -14.11
N TYR A 93 -0.31 -18.21 -13.92
CA TYR A 93 0.91 -17.45 -14.24
C TYR A 93 1.04 -17.03 -15.71
N TYR A 94 1.08 -15.72 -15.86
CA TYR A 94 1.84 -15.02 -16.88
C TYR A 94 3.22 -15.69 -17.03
N GLU A 95 3.48 -16.35 -18.16
CA GLU A 95 4.84 -16.76 -18.52
C GLU A 95 5.66 -15.49 -18.76
N VAL A 96 6.32 -15.01 -17.70
CA VAL A 96 7.31 -13.96 -17.82
C VAL A 96 8.44 -14.52 -18.66
N LYS A 97 8.58 -14.03 -19.89
CA LYS A 97 9.74 -14.34 -20.73
C LYS A 97 11.02 -14.15 -19.92
N LYS A 98 11.92 -15.14 -19.95
CA LYS A 98 13.20 -15.13 -19.24
C LYS A 98 13.94 -13.82 -19.55
N GLY A 99 14.18 -12.99 -18.52
CA GLY A 99 14.83 -11.68 -18.64
C GLY A 99 13.91 -10.49 -18.96
N THR A 100 12.58 -10.65 -18.92
CA THR A 100 11.64 -9.54 -19.16
C THR A 100 11.19 -8.90 -17.84
N ASP A 101 11.50 -7.62 -17.68
CA ASP A 101 11.14 -6.76 -16.54
C ASP A 101 9.64 -6.44 -16.58
N VAL A 102 8.82 -7.27 -15.93
CA VAL A 102 7.35 -7.23 -15.99
C VAL A 102 6.70 -6.40 -14.89
N SER A 103 7.45 -5.68 -14.08
CA SER A 103 6.81 -4.78 -13.13
C SER A 103 7.73 -3.63 -12.78
N LYS A 104 7.44 -2.45 -13.38
CA LYS A 104 7.54 -1.23 -12.57
C LYS A 104 6.76 -1.55 -11.30
N THR A 105 7.46 -1.67 -10.18
CA THR A 105 6.77 -1.87 -8.91
C THR A 105 5.82 -0.69 -8.75
N SER A 106 4.70 -0.83 -8.03
CA SER A 106 3.80 0.31 -7.73
C SER A 106 4.53 1.53 -7.13
N ARG A 107 5.77 1.34 -6.67
CA ARG A 107 6.71 2.33 -6.15
C ARG A 107 7.61 3.01 -7.19
N GLY A 108 7.67 2.53 -8.43
CA GLY A 108 8.52 3.09 -9.50
C GLY A 108 9.98 2.62 -9.48
N PHE A 109 10.30 1.51 -8.81
CA PHE A 109 11.58 0.82 -8.96
C PHE A 109 11.55 -0.09 -10.20
N ASP A 110 12.66 -0.11 -10.94
CA ASP A 110 12.91 -1.08 -11.99
C ASP A 110 13.39 -2.38 -11.32
N TYR A 111 12.63 -3.47 -11.45
CA TYR A 111 12.87 -4.71 -10.72
C TYR A 111 13.50 -5.75 -11.64
N LYS A 112 14.83 -5.83 -11.59
CA LYS A 112 15.59 -6.88 -12.28
C LYS A 112 15.69 -8.10 -11.37
N TYR A 113 15.22 -9.24 -11.84
CA TYR A 113 15.38 -10.51 -11.17
C TYR A 113 16.03 -11.53 -12.12
N GLU A 114 16.88 -12.37 -11.56
CA GLU A 114 17.54 -13.46 -12.26
C GLU A 114 17.46 -14.70 -11.38
N ILE A 115 17.03 -15.82 -11.95
CA ILE A 115 17.00 -17.11 -11.26
C ILE A 115 18.18 -17.91 -11.79
N GLN A 116 19.20 -18.09 -10.94
CA GLN A 116 20.37 -18.91 -11.23
C GLN A 116 20.24 -20.24 -10.49
N GLU A 117 20.11 -21.33 -11.24
CA GLU A 117 20.08 -22.68 -10.69
C GLU A 117 21.47 -23.33 -10.84
N LYS A 118 21.99 -23.89 -9.75
CA LYS A 118 23.27 -24.61 -9.72
C LYS A 118 23.00 -26.07 -9.37
N ALA A 119 23.80 -26.97 -9.93
CA ALA A 119 23.70 -28.39 -9.60
C ALA A 119 24.05 -28.61 -8.11
N GLY A 120 23.09 -29.12 -7.35
CA GLY A 120 23.24 -29.45 -5.93
C GLY A 120 23.34 -30.95 -5.67
N ARG A 121 23.40 -31.31 -4.38
CA ARG A 121 23.36 -32.69 -3.87
C ARG A 121 21.92 -33.14 -3.62
N SER A 122 21.72 -34.10 -2.72
CA SER A 122 20.39 -34.52 -2.32
C SER A 122 19.64 -33.35 -1.68
N ALA A 123 18.33 -33.26 -1.96
CA ALA A 123 17.49 -32.21 -1.39
C ALA A 123 17.52 -32.18 0.15
N SER A 124 17.73 -33.34 0.79
CA SER A 124 17.90 -33.42 2.25
C SER A 124 19.15 -32.68 2.73
N SER A 125 20.27 -32.80 2.02
CA SER A 125 21.52 -32.12 2.35
C SER A 125 21.45 -30.61 2.08
N GLU A 126 20.82 -30.21 0.98
CA GLU A 126 20.74 -28.79 0.59
C GLU A 126 19.77 -27.99 1.48
N ARG A 127 18.71 -28.63 2.00
CA ARG A 127 17.75 -27.99 2.94
C ARG A 127 18.37 -27.53 4.25
N GLU A 128 19.38 -28.24 4.74
CA GLU A 128 20.08 -27.93 5.98
C GLU A 128 21.25 -26.96 5.78
N THR A 129 21.64 -26.71 4.52
CA THR A 129 22.76 -25.85 4.18
C THR A 129 22.24 -24.43 3.93
N ASP A 130 22.68 -23.47 4.74
CA ASP A 130 22.33 -22.06 4.55
C ASP A 130 22.86 -21.52 3.20
N GLY A 131 22.07 -20.65 2.55
CA GLY A 131 22.45 -20.01 1.28
C GLY A 131 22.17 -20.84 0.01
N THR A 132 21.65 -22.08 0.14
CA THR A 132 21.23 -22.90 -1.00
C THR A 132 19.95 -22.40 -1.68
N TYR A 133 19.16 -21.62 -0.94
CA TYR A 133 17.98 -20.92 -1.43
C TYR A 133 18.01 -19.45 -0.99
N GLU A 134 18.87 -18.66 -1.65
CA GLU A 134 19.09 -17.25 -1.34
C GLU A 134 18.39 -16.33 -2.36
N ALA A 135 17.76 -15.27 -1.84
CA ALA A 135 17.30 -14.14 -2.62
C ALA A 135 18.04 -12.88 -2.17
N SER A 136 18.72 -12.22 -3.10
CA SER A 136 19.39 -10.94 -2.83
C SER A 136 18.58 -9.78 -3.40
N LEU A 137 18.53 -8.68 -2.65
CA LEU A 137 17.83 -7.47 -3.05
C LEU A 137 18.79 -6.28 -2.92
N THR A 138 19.06 -5.61 -4.04
CA THR A 138 19.92 -4.43 -4.09
C THR A 138 19.13 -3.24 -4.61
N PHE A 139 19.09 -2.15 -3.84
CA PHE A 139 18.54 -0.87 -4.28
C PHE A 139 19.65 0.03 -4.82
N SER A 140 19.70 0.18 -6.14
CA SER A 140 20.62 1.12 -6.81
C SER A 140 19.93 2.47 -6.99
N ILE A 141 20.35 3.47 -6.22
CA ILE A 141 19.71 4.80 -6.23
C ILE A 141 20.78 5.88 -6.47
N VAL A 142 20.46 6.79 -7.39
CA VAL A 142 21.28 7.96 -7.68
C VAL A 142 20.88 9.10 -6.74
N ARG A 143 21.87 9.75 -6.14
CA ARG A 143 21.65 10.99 -5.37
C ARG A 143 21.57 12.15 -6.36
N PRO A 144 20.50 12.96 -6.35
CA PRO A 144 20.42 14.12 -7.22
C PRO A 144 21.33 15.24 -6.74
N GLU A 145 21.75 16.07 -7.68
CA GLU A 145 22.44 17.33 -7.42
C GLU A 145 21.43 18.48 -7.38
N ALA A 146 21.69 19.48 -6.55
CA ALA A 146 20.81 20.64 -6.46
C ALA A 146 21.00 21.54 -7.69
N ALA A 147 19.89 21.96 -8.31
CA ALA A 147 19.93 22.94 -9.38
C ALA A 147 20.52 24.27 -8.89
N ARG A 148 21.47 24.83 -9.66
CA ARG A 148 22.19 26.07 -9.33
C ARG A 148 22.09 27.13 -10.42
N ARG A 149 21.65 26.75 -11.62
CA ARG A 149 21.57 27.66 -12.76
C ARG A 149 20.12 28.04 -13.02
N LEU A 150 19.91 29.26 -13.48
CA LEU A 150 18.57 29.75 -13.79
C LEU A 150 17.86 28.84 -14.79
N ASP A 151 18.56 28.38 -15.83
CA ASP A 151 18.01 27.46 -16.85
C ASP A 151 17.48 26.15 -16.26
N GLU A 152 18.12 25.63 -15.21
CA GLU A 152 17.68 24.40 -14.53
C GLU A 152 16.42 24.65 -13.71
N LEU A 153 16.35 25.78 -13.00
CA LEU A 153 15.17 26.18 -12.22
C LEU A 153 13.94 26.42 -13.13
N ILE A 154 14.16 27.03 -14.30
CA ILE A 154 13.12 27.32 -15.29
C ILE A 154 12.56 26.04 -15.91
N LYS A 155 13.38 25.00 -16.13
CA LYS A 155 12.88 23.70 -16.66
C LYS A 155 11.78 23.13 -15.79
N GLN A 156 11.90 23.30 -14.48
CA GLN A 156 10.91 22.80 -13.52
C GLN A 156 9.76 23.80 -13.28
N ASN A 157 10.02 25.10 -13.34
CA ASN A 157 8.99 26.13 -13.22
C ASN A 157 9.25 27.28 -14.23
N PRO A 158 8.61 27.24 -15.42
CA PRO A 158 8.82 28.22 -16.47
C PRO A 158 8.44 29.66 -16.09
N ASP A 159 7.46 29.82 -15.20
CA ASP A 159 6.93 31.13 -14.81
C ASP A 159 7.72 31.77 -13.66
N LEU A 160 8.72 31.06 -13.11
CA LEU A 160 9.52 31.50 -11.97
C LEU A 160 10.16 32.90 -12.17
N PRO A 161 10.71 33.27 -13.35
CA PRO A 161 11.27 34.60 -13.56
C PRO A 161 10.22 35.71 -13.54
N GLN A 162 8.97 35.41 -13.90
CA GLN A 162 7.87 36.38 -13.85
C GLN A 162 7.44 36.66 -12.41
N ILE A 163 7.45 35.62 -11.57
CA ILE A 163 7.06 35.71 -10.16
C ILE A 163 8.13 36.41 -9.31
N LEU A 164 9.40 36.13 -9.61
CA LEU A 164 10.56 36.68 -8.89
C LEU A 164 11.48 37.45 -9.84
N PRO A 165 11.12 38.70 -10.21
CA PRO A 165 11.98 39.52 -11.06
C PRO A 165 13.33 39.78 -10.37
N GLY A 166 14.42 39.65 -11.12
CA GLY A 166 15.78 39.77 -10.60
C GLY A 166 16.35 38.48 -9.98
N LEU A 167 15.66 37.34 -10.12
CA LEU A 167 16.14 36.03 -9.68
C LEU A 167 17.52 35.67 -10.27
N GLU A 168 17.78 36.05 -11.53
CA GLU A 168 19.05 35.77 -12.21
C GLU A 168 20.26 36.28 -11.41
N ASN A 169 20.21 37.54 -10.97
CA ASN A 169 21.24 38.16 -10.15
C ASN A 169 21.39 37.50 -8.77
N LEU A 170 20.31 36.94 -8.22
CA LEU A 170 20.31 36.26 -6.93
C LEU A 170 20.94 34.87 -7.02
N VAL A 171 20.69 34.16 -8.12
CA VAL A 171 21.16 32.79 -8.36
C VAL A 171 22.67 32.76 -8.61
N GLU A 172 23.23 33.78 -9.26
CA GLU A 172 24.67 33.85 -9.59
C GLU A 172 25.58 33.73 -8.35
N LYS A 173 25.18 34.31 -7.22
CA LYS A 173 25.91 34.25 -5.94
C LYS A 173 25.28 33.31 -4.92
N SER A 174 24.37 32.46 -5.38
CA SER A 174 23.66 31.54 -4.51
C SER A 174 24.56 30.46 -3.94
N ARG A 175 24.16 29.94 -2.78
CA ARG A 175 24.77 28.76 -2.18
C ARG A 175 23.73 27.66 -2.01
N VAL A 176 24.09 26.43 -2.33
CA VAL A 176 23.25 25.27 -1.99
C VAL A 176 23.21 25.13 -0.47
N SER A 177 21.99 25.13 0.07
CA SER A 177 21.80 25.02 1.50
C SER A 177 22.20 23.63 2.01
N PRO A 178 22.82 23.53 3.20
CA PRO A 178 23.08 22.25 3.85
C PRO A 178 21.82 21.39 4.06
N PHE A 179 20.64 22.03 4.10
CA PHE A 179 19.36 21.33 4.21
C PHE A 179 19.09 20.37 3.05
N PHE A 180 19.57 20.68 1.83
CA PHE A 180 19.41 19.79 0.69
C PHE A 180 20.11 18.44 0.92
N LYS A 181 21.36 18.51 1.39
CA LYS A 181 22.13 17.30 1.72
C LYS A 181 21.44 16.51 2.83
N ASN A 182 21.02 17.20 3.89
CA ASN A 182 20.36 16.58 5.03
C ASN A 182 19.04 15.89 4.63
N LEU A 183 18.26 16.50 3.73
CA LEU A 183 17.04 15.91 3.17
C LEU A 183 17.33 14.56 2.52
N TYR A 184 18.31 14.50 1.62
CA TYR A 184 18.64 13.25 0.91
C TYR A 184 19.36 12.21 1.78
N ASP A 185 20.09 12.64 2.81
CA ASP A 185 20.62 11.74 3.83
C ASP A 185 19.48 11.10 4.64
N ASN A 186 18.46 11.88 5.04
CA ASN A 186 17.28 11.38 5.73
C ASN A 186 16.46 10.42 4.85
N LYS A 187 16.27 10.74 3.57
CA LYS A 187 15.58 9.85 2.62
C LYS A 187 16.34 8.54 2.43
N LYS A 188 17.67 8.58 2.32
CA LYS A 188 18.51 7.38 2.24
C LYS A 188 18.39 6.53 3.51
N SER A 189 18.40 7.16 4.68
CA SER A 189 18.19 6.46 5.96
C SER A 189 16.82 5.78 6.01
N ARG A 190 15.77 6.48 5.56
CA ARG A 190 14.41 5.94 5.47
C ARG A 190 14.33 4.75 4.52
N LEU A 191 14.95 4.83 3.35
CA LEU A 191 15.03 3.70 2.42
C LEU A 191 15.71 2.49 3.06
N LYS A 192 16.82 2.68 3.78
CA LYS A 192 17.50 1.61 4.51
C LYS A 192 16.59 0.97 5.56
N LEU A 193 15.83 1.77 6.30
CA LEU A 193 14.91 1.30 7.34
C LEU A 193 13.73 0.48 6.78
N TYR A 194 13.29 0.77 5.56
CA TYR A 194 12.16 0.11 4.91
C TYR A 194 12.58 -0.76 3.70
N ALA A 195 13.86 -1.09 3.55
CA ALA A 195 14.37 -1.82 2.38
C ALA A 195 13.73 -3.22 2.24
N ASN A 196 13.38 -3.85 3.35
CA ASN A 196 12.68 -5.14 3.39
C ASN A 196 11.14 -5.01 3.35
N ARG A 197 10.60 -3.78 3.34
CA ARG A 197 9.17 -3.48 3.34
C ARG A 197 8.80 -2.68 2.10
N PHE A 198 8.57 -3.42 1.01
CA PHE A 198 8.16 -2.85 -0.28
C PHE A 198 6.84 -2.08 -0.20
N ASP A 199 6.01 -2.28 0.83
CA ASP A 199 4.80 -1.53 1.13
C ASP A 199 5.06 -0.19 1.87
N ARG A 200 6.29 0.07 2.33
CA ARG A 200 6.64 1.34 3.02
C ARG A 200 7.85 2.09 2.48
N VAL A 201 8.66 1.43 1.64
CA VAL A 201 9.78 2.07 0.94
C VAL A 201 9.29 3.29 0.15
N LEU A 202 10.11 4.35 0.06
CA LEU A 202 9.75 5.56 -0.69
C LEU A 202 9.52 5.23 -2.17
N THR A 203 8.56 5.91 -2.79
CA THR A 203 8.39 5.88 -4.25
C THR A 203 9.53 6.64 -4.92
N LYS A 204 9.79 6.37 -6.21
CA LYS A 204 10.74 7.15 -7.02
C LYS A 204 10.41 8.64 -6.97
N ARG A 205 9.14 9.01 -7.15
CA ARG A 205 8.70 10.41 -7.11
C ARG A 205 8.97 11.07 -5.76
N ASN A 206 8.65 10.40 -4.65
CA ASN A 206 8.92 10.95 -3.32
C ASN A 206 10.41 10.98 -2.98
N TYR A 207 11.24 10.14 -3.61
CA TYR A 207 12.69 10.26 -3.45
C TYR A 207 13.20 11.51 -4.17
N PHE A 208 12.79 11.72 -5.43
CA PHE A 208 13.18 12.84 -6.29
C PHE A 208 12.14 13.98 -6.31
N ASP A 209 11.64 14.40 -5.15
CA ASP A 209 10.61 15.45 -5.02
C ASP A 209 11.18 16.87 -4.91
N CYS A 210 12.50 17.02 -4.74
CA CYS A 210 13.14 18.28 -4.41
C CYS A 210 14.25 18.56 -5.39
N GLU A 211 14.07 19.62 -6.16
CA GLU A 211 15.02 20.06 -7.19
C GLU A 211 16.16 20.85 -6.57
N THR A 212 15.86 21.81 -5.69
CA THR A 212 16.90 22.62 -5.05
C THR A 212 16.46 23.27 -3.74
N MET A 213 17.46 23.61 -2.92
CA MET A 213 17.35 24.51 -1.77
C MET A 213 18.53 25.48 -1.86
N LEU A 214 18.27 26.74 -2.19
CA LEU A 214 19.29 27.77 -2.35
C LEU A 214 19.14 28.86 -1.30
N GLU A 215 20.26 29.23 -0.70
CA GLU A 215 20.43 30.45 0.08
C GLU A 215 20.87 31.55 -0.88
N LEU A 216 20.00 32.55 -1.07
CA LEU A 216 20.20 33.69 -1.95
C LEU A 216 20.45 34.95 -1.12
N GLU A 217 21.26 35.87 -1.63
CA GLU A 217 21.48 37.18 -1.01
C GLU A 217 21.47 38.28 -2.07
N HIS A 218 20.64 39.29 -1.87
CA HIS A 218 20.61 40.45 -2.77
C HIS A 218 21.85 41.33 -2.54
N SER A 219 22.59 41.62 -3.62
CA SER A 219 23.91 42.24 -3.55
C SER A 219 23.91 43.63 -2.90
N GLN A 220 22.94 44.47 -3.23
CA GLN A 220 22.82 45.85 -2.75
C GLN A 220 22.17 45.94 -1.37
N SER A 221 20.99 45.32 -1.22
CA SER A 221 20.17 45.45 0.00
C SER A 221 20.53 44.44 1.09
N LYS A 222 21.39 43.46 0.80
CA LYS A 222 21.80 42.37 1.71
C LYS A 222 20.64 41.52 2.24
N ARG A 223 19.46 41.64 1.62
CA ARG A 223 18.29 40.84 1.96
C ARG A 223 18.54 39.40 1.56
N LYS A 224 18.29 38.48 2.49
CA LYS A 224 18.44 37.04 2.28
C LYS A 224 17.11 36.45 1.86
N VAL A 225 17.16 35.54 0.91
CA VAL A 225 16.00 34.79 0.42
C VAL A 225 16.38 33.32 0.42
N PHE A 226 15.49 32.47 0.92
CA PHE A 226 15.65 31.02 0.82
C PHE A 226 14.72 30.52 -0.28
N LEU A 227 15.31 30.05 -1.39
CA LEU A 227 14.56 29.45 -2.49
C LEU A 227 14.48 27.95 -2.25
N PHE A 228 13.25 27.43 -2.21
CA PHE A 228 12.98 26.01 -2.10
C PHE A 228 12.04 25.60 -3.23
N GLN A 229 12.50 24.69 -4.09
CA GLN A 229 11.74 24.23 -5.25
C GLN A 229 11.53 22.73 -5.17
N THR A 230 10.26 22.33 -5.09
CA THR A 230 9.83 20.94 -4.97
C THR A 230 8.65 20.63 -5.91
N ASP A 231 8.52 19.37 -6.29
CA ASP A 231 7.35 18.76 -6.93
C ASP A 231 6.75 17.76 -5.95
N MET A 232 5.82 18.24 -5.11
CA MET A 232 5.13 17.43 -4.12
C MET A 232 3.75 17.04 -4.64
N ASP A 233 3.44 15.75 -4.55
CA ASP A 233 2.07 15.28 -4.76
C ASP A 233 1.13 15.88 -3.72
N VAL A 234 0.06 16.52 -4.20
CA VAL A 234 -1.03 16.99 -3.34
C VAL A 234 -1.84 15.76 -2.93
N VAL A 235 -1.84 15.44 -1.64
CA VAL A 235 -2.79 14.48 -1.07
C VAL A 235 -4.06 15.26 -0.76
N SER A 236 -4.97 15.31 -1.73
CA SER A 236 -6.32 15.83 -1.52
C SER A 236 -7.19 14.68 -0.99
N ASP A 237 -7.48 14.73 0.32
CA ASP A 237 -8.53 13.92 0.96
C ASP A 237 -9.92 14.53 0.71
#